data_AF-A0A8J4DFP5-F1
#
_entry.id   AF-A0A8J4DFP5-F1
#
_cell.length_a   1.000
_cell.length_b   1.000
_cell.length_c   1.000
_cell.angle_alpha   90.00
_cell.angle_beta   90.00
_cell.angle_gamma   90.00
#
_symmetry.space_group_name_H-M   'P 1'
#
loop_
_entity.id
_entity.type
_entity.pdbx_description
1 polymer ?
#
loop_
_entity_poly.entity_id
_entity_poly.type
_entity_poly.pdbx_seq_one_letter_code
_entity_poly.pdbx_strand_id
1 'polypeptide(L)'
;MDNKAQNASGYQRSDHWARLDAFLQTDPRDAGCDEAMEMLDVYAELLAAGNDPSERFPGVHAHFLACGPCAQDLEGLLSALTGPASSQPGPP
;
A
#
# COMPACT_ATOMS: atom_id res chain seq x y z
N MET A 1 25.02 -44.08 10.07
CA MET A 1 23.88 -43.70 10.93
C MET A 1 24.24 -42.51 11.84
N ASP A 2 24.77 -41.46 11.23
CA ASP A 2 24.18 -40.11 11.06
C ASP A 2 23.07 -39.65 12.02
N ASN A 3 23.40 -38.80 13.01
CA ASN A 3 22.41 -37.93 13.70
C ASN A 3 22.98 -36.66 14.38
N LYS A 4 24.23 -36.24 14.09
CA LYS A 4 24.83 -35.06 14.75
C LYS A 4 24.90 -33.82 13.84
N ALA A 5 24.97 -34.00 12.53
CA ALA A 5 25.01 -32.91 11.55
C ALA A 5 23.64 -32.27 11.25
N GLN A 6 22.54 -32.90 11.67
CA GLN A 6 21.18 -32.46 11.34
C GLN A 6 20.63 -31.38 12.30
N ASN A 7 21.19 -31.27 13.52
CA ASN A 7 20.69 -30.34 14.56
C ASN A 7 21.12 -28.87 14.31
N ALA A 8 22.34 -28.63 13.79
CA ALA A 8 22.81 -27.29 13.43
C ALA A 8 22.06 -26.69 12.23
N SER A 9 21.62 -27.55 11.29
CA SER A 9 20.85 -27.18 10.11
C SER A 9 19.44 -26.68 10.46
N GLY A 10 18.85 -27.15 11.57
CA GLY A 10 17.54 -26.71 12.04
C GLY A 10 17.55 -25.28 12.59
N TYR A 11 18.56 -24.92 13.39
CA TYR A 11 18.71 -23.58 13.96
C TYR A 11 19.05 -22.52 12.90
N GLN A 12 19.95 -22.85 11.96
CA GLN A 12 20.25 -21.94 10.83
C GLN A 12 19.04 -21.73 9.92
N ARG A 13 18.20 -22.76 9.75
CA ARG A 13 16.97 -22.64 8.97
C ARG A 13 15.99 -21.67 9.64
N SER A 14 15.74 -21.80 10.94
CA SER A 14 14.84 -20.90 11.67
C SER A 14 15.34 -19.45 11.69
N ASP A 15 16.65 -19.23 11.84
CA ASP A 15 17.23 -17.88 11.85
C ASP A 15 17.14 -17.21 10.47
N HIS A 16 17.34 -17.96 9.40
CA HIS A 16 17.18 -17.45 8.03
C HIS A 16 15.73 -17.10 7.70
N TRP A 17 14.76 -17.90 8.18
CA TRP A 17 13.34 -17.59 8.00
C TRP A 17 12.91 -16.35 8.78
N ALA A 18 13.33 -16.21 10.05
CA ALA A 18 13.03 -15.01 10.84
C ALA A 18 13.62 -13.74 10.20
N ARG A 19 14.81 -13.83 9.60
CA ARG A 19 15.43 -12.72 8.87
C ARG A 19 14.66 -12.37 7.59
N LEU A 20 14.15 -13.37 6.88
CA LEU A 20 13.33 -13.14 5.69
C LEU A 20 11.98 -12.49 6.07
N ASP A 21 11.31 -12.98 7.11
CA ASP A 21 10.07 -12.38 7.61
C ASP A 21 10.27 -10.93 8.04
N ALA A 22 11.37 -10.64 8.74
CA ALA A 22 11.73 -9.26 9.12
C ALA A 22 12.06 -8.37 7.90
N PHE A 23 12.58 -8.96 6.82
CA PHE A 23 12.85 -8.23 5.58
C PHE A 23 11.57 -7.98 4.76
N LEU A 24 10.62 -8.92 4.78
CA LEU A 24 9.35 -8.82 4.06
C LEU A 24 8.26 -8.08 4.84
N GLN A 25 8.52 -7.73 6.11
CA GLN A 25 7.64 -6.89 6.91
C GLN A 25 7.47 -5.52 6.23
N THR A 26 6.25 -5.26 5.78
CA THR A 26 5.75 -3.92 5.46
C THR A 26 5.46 -3.17 6.76
N ASP A 27 5.18 -1.86 6.67
CA ASP A 27 4.67 -1.12 7.82
C ASP A 27 3.45 -1.88 8.38
N PRO A 28 3.41 -2.23 9.68
CA PRO A 28 2.29 -2.98 10.26
C PRO A 28 0.96 -2.23 10.18
N ARG A 29 0.98 -0.94 9.84
CA ARG A 29 -0.21 -0.12 9.59
C ARG A 29 -0.69 -0.21 8.14
N ASP A 30 0.16 -0.64 7.21
CA ASP A 30 -0.14 -0.73 5.78
C ASP A 30 -1.41 -1.57 5.57
N ALA A 31 -2.41 -0.95 4.94
CA ALA A 31 -3.73 -1.54 4.69
C ALA A 31 -3.71 -2.59 3.56
N GLY A 32 -2.68 -2.58 2.71
CA GLY A 32 -2.58 -3.41 1.53
C GLY A 32 -3.36 -2.87 0.32
N CYS A 33 -3.13 -3.49 -0.84
CA CYS A 33 -3.67 -3.00 -2.10
C CYS A 33 -5.20 -2.99 -2.14
N ASP A 34 -5.86 -4.05 -1.68
CA ASP A 34 -7.32 -4.19 -1.81
C ASP A 34 -8.05 -3.08 -1.04
N GLU A 35 -7.70 -2.87 0.23
CA GLU A 35 -8.28 -1.80 1.05
C GLU A 35 -7.90 -0.41 0.54
N ALA A 36 -6.67 -0.21 0.05
CA ALA A 36 -6.26 1.07 -0.53
C ALA A 36 -7.05 1.41 -1.80
N MET A 37 -7.36 0.42 -2.64
CA MET A 37 -8.16 0.61 -3.85
C MET A 37 -9.65 0.82 -3.54
N GLU A 38 -10.19 0.16 -2.51
CA GLU A 38 -11.55 0.41 -2.02
C GLU A 38 -11.74 1.85 -1.49
N MET A 39 -10.69 2.43 -0.91
CA MET A 39 -10.70 3.78 -0.34
C MET A 39 -10.19 4.87 -1.28
N LEU A 40 -9.78 4.53 -2.50
CA LEU A 40 -9.06 5.40 -3.42
C LEU A 40 -9.85 6.67 -3.77
N ASP A 41 -11.14 6.52 -4.07
CA ASP A 41 -12.03 7.62 -4.43
C ASP A 41 -12.23 8.61 -3.28
N VAL A 42 -12.57 8.11 -2.09
CA VAL A 42 -12.75 8.90 -0.87
C VAL A 42 -11.46 9.64 -0.51
N TYR A 43 -10.32 8.96 -0.59
CA TYR A 43 -9.02 9.55 -0.28
C TYR A 43 -8.67 10.67 -1.26
N ALA A 44 -8.89 10.44 -2.56
CA ALA A 44 -8.65 11.43 -3.61
C ALA A 44 -9.59 12.64 -3.51
N GLU A 45 -10.87 12.43 -3.22
CA GLU A 45 -11.84 13.52 -3.02
C GLU A 45 -11.47 14.41 -1.83
N LEU A 46 -11.02 13.83 -0.72
CA LEU A 46 -10.59 14.59 0.46
C LEU A 46 -9.37 15.47 0.15
N LEU A 47 -8.37 14.91 -0.54
CA LEU A 47 -7.20 15.64 -1.01
C LEU A 47 -7.56 16.74 -2.01
N ALA A 48 -8.44 16.45 -2.97
CA ALA A 48 -8.91 17.44 -3.95
C ALA A 48 -9.69 18.59 -3.28
N ALA A 49 -10.38 18.31 -2.18
CA ALA A 49 -11.04 19.32 -1.34
C ALA A 49 -10.07 20.08 -0.40
N GLY A 50 -8.77 19.79 -0.45
CA GLY A 50 -7.73 20.44 0.35
C GLY A 50 -7.64 19.93 1.80
N ASN A 51 -8.24 18.78 2.11
CA ASN A 51 -8.09 18.13 3.41
C ASN A 51 -6.83 17.25 3.43
N ASP A 52 -6.38 16.90 4.64
CA ASP A 52 -5.35 15.89 4.85
C ASP A 52 -5.98 14.57 5.35
N PRO A 53 -6.19 13.58 4.48
CA PRO A 53 -6.72 12.27 4.88
C PRO A 53 -5.69 11.36 5.57
N SER A 54 -4.40 11.75 5.66
CA SER A 54 -3.36 10.88 6.26
C SER A 54 -3.61 10.58 7.75
N GLU A 55 -4.15 11.54 8.50
CA GLU A 55 -4.49 11.34 9.92
C GLU A 55 -5.71 10.42 10.09
N ARG A 56 -6.67 10.49 9.15
CA ARG A 56 -7.91 9.72 9.20
C ARG A 56 -7.74 8.29 8.70
N PHE A 57 -6.88 8.10 7.71
CA PHE A 57 -6.63 6.82 7.06
C PHE A 57 -5.13 6.51 7.04
N PRO A 58 -4.49 6.34 8.21
CA PRO A 58 -3.03 6.19 8.31
C PRO A 58 -2.51 4.93 7.60
N GLY A 59 -3.30 3.85 7.55
CA GLY A 59 -2.89 2.61 6.87
C GLY A 59 -2.96 2.68 5.35
N VAL A 60 -4.02 3.31 4.83
CA VAL A 60 -4.16 3.63 3.39
C VAL A 60 -3.04 4.58 2.95
N HIS A 61 -2.76 5.61 3.77
CA HIS A 61 -1.65 6.53 3.50
C HIS A 61 -0.29 5.82 3.49
N ALA A 62 -0.03 4.94 4.46
CA ALA A 62 1.19 4.14 4.49
C ALA A 62 1.34 3.29 3.22
N HIS A 63 0.25 2.71 2.72
CA HIS A 63 0.27 1.94 1.47
C HIS A 63 0.63 2.80 0.26
N PHE A 64 0.04 3.99 0.10
CA PHE A 64 0.38 4.89 -1.00
C PHE A 64 1.85 5.34 -0.98
N LEU A 65 2.49 5.39 0.20
CA LEU A 65 3.93 5.65 0.30
C LEU A 65 4.80 4.44 -0.08
N ALA A 66 4.28 3.22 0.06
CA ALA A 66 5.01 1.97 -0.14
C ALA A 66 4.77 1.33 -1.51
N CYS A 67 3.61 1.54 -2.12
CA CYS A 67 3.16 0.88 -3.35
C CYS A 67 3.07 1.87 -4.51
N GLY A 68 4.08 1.85 -5.39
CA GLY A 68 4.16 2.73 -6.56
C GLY A 68 2.93 2.70 -7.47
N PRO A 69 2.37 1.52 -7.84
CA PRO A 69 1.15 1.45 -8.65
C PRO A 69 -0.06 2.13 -7.99
N CYS A 70 -0.35 1.85 -6.72
CA CYS A 70 -1.47 2.49 -6.02
C CYS A 70 -1.27 4.00 -5.88
N ALA A 71 -0.04 4.47 -5.69
CA ALA A 71 0.27 5.90 -5.67
C ALA A 71 -0.01 6.56 -7.03
N GLN A 72 0.35 5.91 -8.14
CA GLN A 72 0.08 6.40 -9.49
C GLN A 72 -1.43 6.49 -9.79
N ASP A 73 -2.21 5.49 -9.34
CA ASP A 73 -3.66 5.52 -9.47
C ASP A 73 -4.27 6.70 -8.69
N LEU A 74 -3.78 6.98 -7.48
CA LEU A 74 -4.17 8.16 -6.70
C LEU A 74 -3.81 9.47 -7.40
N GLU A 75 -2.59 9.61 -7.91
CA GLU A 75 -2.16 10.79 -8.66
C GLU A 75 -3.01 11.02 -9.91
N GLY A 76 -3.35 9.95 -10.63
CA GLY A 76 -4.22 10.00 -11.80
C GLY A 76 -5.63 10.47 -11.46
N LEU A 77 -6.22 9.90 -10.40
CA LEU A 77 -7.55 10.30 -9.95
C LEU A 77 -7.58 11.75 -9.44
N LEU A 78 -6.58 12.17 -8.68
CA LEU A 78 -6.44 13.56 -8.23
C LEU A 78 -6.33 14.54 -9.40
N SER A 79 -5.55 14.18 -10.42
CA SER A 79 -5.42 14.98 -11.64
C SER A 79 -6.76 15.11 -12.36
N ALA A 80 -7.58 14.05 -12.39
CA ALA A 80 -8.92 14.09 -12.98
C ALA A 80 -9.91 14.95 -12.18
N LEU A 81 -9.84 14.91 -10.84
CA LEU A 81 -10.71 15.69 -9.96
C LEU A 81 -10.36 17.19 -9.94
N THR A 82 -9.08 17.52 -10.07
CA THR A 82 -8.57 18.91 -9.97
C THR A 82 -8.31 19.57 -11.32
N GLY A 83 -8.28 18.80 -12.41
CA GLY A 83 -8.14 19.30 -13.76
C GLY A 83 -9.29 20.20 -14.20
N PRO A 84 -9.11 21.04 -15.23
CA PRO A 84 -10.21 21.81 -15.79
C PRO A 84 -11.28 20.84 -16.26
N ALA A 85 -12.56 21.12 -15.95
CA ALA A 85 -13.67 20.26 -16.33
C ALA A 85 -13.55 19.87 -17.81
N SER A 86 -13.14 18.64 -18.07
CA SER A 86 -13.16 18.10 -19.41
C SER A 86 -14.61 18.16 -19.84
N SER A 87 -14.91 18.97 -20.86
CA SER A 87 -16.24 19.05 -21.43
C SER A 87 -16.61 17.68 -21.97
N GLN A 88 -17.25 16.85 -21.15
CA GLN A 88 -18.00 15.71 -21.62
C GLN A 88 -19.21 16.26 -22.37
N PRO A 89 -19.42 15.94 -23.66
CA PRO A 89 -20.71 16.18 -24.28
C PRO A 89 -21.74 15.35 -23.51
N GLY A 90 -22.76 16.01 -22.97
CA GLY A 90 -23.83 15.36 -22.19
C GLY A 90 -24.58 14.30 -23.00
N PRO A 91 -25.21 13.32 -22.33
CA PRO A 91 -25.98 12.27 -23.01
C PRO A 91 -27.21 12.85 -23.75
N PRO A 92 -27.65 12.22 -24.85
CA PRO A 92 -28.72 12.72 -25.73
C PRO A 92 -30.10 12.79 -25.06
#